data_AF-A0A9Q3C816-F1
#
_entry.id   AF-A0A9Q3C816-F1
#
_cell.length_a   1.000
_cell.length_b   1.000
_cell.length_c   1.000
_cell.angle_alpha   90.00
_cell.angle_beta   90.00
_cell.angle_gamma   90.00
#
_symmetry.space_group_name_H-M   'P 1'
#
loop_
_entity.id
_entity.type
_entity.pdbx_description
1 polymer ?
#
loop_
_entity_poly.entity_id
_entity_poly.type
_entity_poly.pdbx_seq_one_letter_code
_entity_poly.pdbx_strand_id
1 'polypeptide(L)'
;MDLPPSSYHDSLQELWDEEESPQEVETVMKIVPPSYHQYLDVFSKVKAEKPPPHGACDHHIELERSLPPEHLSEKGFIWPGSSSTGAPVLFVKKKDGGLHLCVDYRKLNAVTRKNKYPVPPMNQFLNVFNGSSIFSKIYLRGAYKLLRIKEGDEHLKCFRTKYGSYESLDMPFGLTNAPASFQNLVNDIFQDLVDVYVVVYLDKILVFSKSEREHVTHVSTVLSRLRANNLFAKASKCLFHVSSVEYLHYVVSFESLKMDQAKVHQILNWHLQETSRLFNHSWALPTSTAVLSRIIQRGSVNSPVSSRKIPVFPSMRKLLVTFTNL
;
A
#
# COMPACT_ATOMS: atom_id res chain seq x y z
N MET A 1 -19.86 -40.81 5.23
CA MET A 1 -20.87 -40.17 6.09
C MET A 1 -20.97 -38.74 5.59
N ASP A 2 -21.88 -38.52 4.65
CA ASP A 2 -22.11 -37.21 4.04
C ASP A 2 -23.03 -36.42 4.96
N LEU A 3 -22.52 -35.33 5.53
CA LEU A 3 -23.32 -34.39 6.30
C LEU A 3 -24.25 -33.61 5.35
N PRO A 4 -25.50 -33.34 5.74
CA PRO A 4 -26.46 -32.62 4.89
C PRO A 4 -26.04 -31.16 4.69
N PRO A 5 -26.29 -30.57 3.50
CA PRO A 5 -25.84 -29.23 3.13
C PRO A 5 -26.38 -28.09 4.00
N SER A 6 -27.45 -28.27 4.79
CA SER A 6 -27.98 -27.19 5.65
C SER A 6 -27.11 -26.93 6.89
N SER A 7 -26.48 -27.97 7.46
CA SER A 7 -25.64 -27.81 8.67
C SER A 7 -24.39 -26.96 8.46
N TYR A 8 -23.90 -26.89 7.22
CA TYR A 8 -22.74 -26.07 6.85
C TYR A 8 -23.12 -24.60 6.64
N HIS A 9 -24.35 -24.29 6.22
CA HIS A 9 -24.83 -22.91 6.11
C HIS A 9 -25.16 -22.32 7.49
N ASP A 10 -25.81 -23.09 8.35
CA ASP A 10 -26.23 -22.61 9.68
C ASP A 10 -25.02 -22.31 10.59
N SER A 11 -23.94 -23.11 10.51
CA SER A 11 -22.70 -22.89 11.28
C SER A 11 -21.82 -21.75 10.76
N LEU A 12 -21.96 -21.35 9.49
CA LEU A 12 -21.26 -20.20 8.92
C LEU A 12 -21.99 -18.88 9.21
N GLN A 13 -23.30 -18.93 9.47
CA GLN A 13 -24.10 -17.79 9.86
C GLN A 13 -23.72 -17.24 11.25
N GLU A 14 -23.17 -18.07 12.14
CA GLU A 14 -22.69 -17.66 13.47
C GLU A 14 -21.37 -16.86 13.44
N LEU A 15 -20.63 -16.84 12.32
CA LEU A 15 -19.33 -16.16 12.21
C LEU A 15 -19.43 -14.69 11.77
N TRP A 16 -20.64 -14.22 11.44
CA TRP A 16 -20.88 -12.92 10.83
C TRP A 16 -21.68 -11.98 11.72
N ASP A 17 -21.38 -10.69 11.59
CA ASP A 17 -22.11 -9.63 12.30
C ASP A 17 -23.46 -9.42 11.59
N GLU A 18 -24.55 -9.30 12.34
CA GLU A 18 -25.93 -9.12 11.83
C GLU A 18 -26.11 -7.91 10.90
N GLU A 19 -25.14 -7.00 10.88
CA GLU A 19 -25.12 -5.79 10.06
C GLU A 19 -24.62 -6.02 8.61
N GLU A 20 -24.09 -7.20 8.27
CA GLU A 20 -23.65 -7.49 6.91
C GLU A 20 -24.79 -7.89 5.98
N SER A 21 -24.80 -7.34 4.76
CA SER A 21 -25.83 -7.72 3.80
C SER A 21 -25.64 -9.17 3.32
N PRO A 22 -26.70 -9.99 3.26
CA PRO A 22 -26.61 -11.38 2.78
C PRO A 22 -26.01 -11.52 1.37
N GLN A 23 -26.17 -10.51 0.52
CA GLN A 23 -25.61 -10.52 -0.83
C GLN A 23 -24.08 -10.34 -0.86
N GLU A 24 -23.53 -9.47 -0.01
CA GLU A 24 -22.07 -9.27 0.10
C GLU A 24 -21.41 -10.55 0.64
N VAL A 25 -22.04 -11.14 1.64
CA VAL A 25 -21.73 -12.43 2.26
C VAL A 25 -21.61 -13.57 1.23
N GLU A 26 -22.64 -13.76 0.41
CA GLU A 26 -22.65 -14.83 -0.60
C GLU A 26 -21.58 -14.57 -1.68
N THR A 27 -21.34 -13.30 -2.00
CA THR A 27 -20.29 -12.90 -2.95
C THR A 27 -18.90 -13.26 -2.41
N VAL A 28 -18.64 -13.05 -1.12
CA VAL A 28 -17.36 -13.41 -0.50
C VAL A 28 -17.16 -14.93 -0.50
N MET A 29 -18.19 -15.71 -0.14
CA MET A 29 -18.12 -17.18 -0.17
C MET A 29 -17.86 -17.75 -1.56
N LYS A 30 -18.34 -17.09 -2.62
CA LYS A 30 -18.06 -17.50 -4.00
C LYS A 30 -16.61 -17.24 -4.43
N ILE A 31 -15.96 -16.24 -3.83
CA ILE A 31 -14.59 -15.84 -4.18
C ILE A 31 -13.55 -16.59 -3.35
N VAL A 32 -13.83 -16.77 -2.05
CA VAL A 32 -12.91 -17.41 -1.10
C VAL A 32 -13.09 -18.93 -1.20
N PRO A 33 -12.01 -19.70 -1.44
CA PRO A 33 -12.10 -21.16 -1.49
C PRO A 33 -12.69 -21.77 -0.20
N PRO A 34 -13.42 -22.90 -0.30
CA PRO A 34 -14.03 -23.57 0.86
C PRO A 34 -13.07 -23.93 2.00
N SER A 35 -11.80 -24.20 1.66
CA SER A 35 -10.72 -24.45 2.62
C SER A 35 -10.47 -23.30 3.60
N TYR A 36 -10.89 -22.08 3.26
CA TYR A 36 -10.70 -20.88 4.07
C TYR A 36 -12.01 -20.31 4.63
N HIS A 37 -13.15 -20.99 4.48
CA HIS A 37 -14.44 -20.49 4.95
C HIS A 37 -14.47 -20.25 6.46
N GLN A 38 -13.66 -20.99 7.22
CA GLN A 38 -13.48 -20.74 8.65
C GLN A 38 -12.89 -19.35 8.97
N TYR A 39 -12.41 -18.57 7.99
CA TYR A 39 -11.83 -17.23 8.11
C TYR A 39 -12.64 -16.15 7.37
N LEU A 40 -13.93 -16.38 7.09
CA LEU A 40 -14.75 -15.42 6.31
C LEU A 40 -14.90 -14.06 6.99
N ASP A 41 -14.87 -14.00 8.32
CA ASP A 41 -14.85 -12.77 9.12
C ASP A 41 -13.67 -11.83 8.78
N VAL A 42 -12.53 -12.37 8.33
CA VAL A 42 -11.37 -11.57 7.86
C VAL A 42 -11.73 -10.75 6.62
N PHE A 43 -12.79 -11.12 5.90
CA PHE A 43 -13.25 -10.40 4.71
C PHE A 43 -14.41 -9.43 5.00
N SER A 44 -14.85 -9.36 6.27
CA SER A 44 -15.93 -8.50 6.71
C SER A 44 -15.63 -7.03 6.42
N LYS A 45 -16.63 -6.33 5.88
CA LYS A 45 -16.54 -4.88 5.65
C LYS A 45 -16.84 -4.11 6.92
N VAL A 46 -17.84 -4.55 7.69
CA VAL A 46 -18.29 -3.87 8.92
C VAL A 46 -17.20 -3.91 9.98
N LYS A 47 -16.58 -5.08 10.22
CA LYS A 47 -15.48 -5.19 11.18
C LYS A 47 -14.26 -4.34 10.78
N ALA A 48 -14.01 -4.19 9.48
CA ALA A 48 -12.93 -3.35 8.96
C ALA A 48 -13.14 -1.84 9.10
N GLU A 49 -14.36 -1.38 9.42
CA GLU A 49 -14.65 0.04 9.65
C GLU A 49 -14.38 0.45 11.10
N LYS A 50 -14.24 -0.51 12.02
CA LYS A 50 -13.87 -0.27 13.42
C LYS A 50 -12.36 0.04 13.48
N PRO A 51 -11.93 1.09 14.20
CA PRO A 51 -10.51 1.37 14.35
C PRO A 51 -9.83 0.26 15.14
N PRO A 52 -8.61 -0.16 14.76
CA PRO A 52 -7.88 -1.17 15.50
C PRO A 52 -7.45 -0.63 16.88
N PRO A 53 -7.16 -1.52 17.85
CA PRO A 53 -6.59 -1.09 19.12
C PRO A 53 -5.20 -0.46 18.93
N HIS A 54 -4.78 0.37 19.89
CA HIS A 54 -3.42 0.91 19.94
C HIS A 54 -2.39 -0.22 20.14
N GLY A 55 -1.22 -0.07 19.52
CA GLY A 55 -0.16 -1.07 19.57
C GLY A 55 1.26 -0.49 19.40
N ALA A 56 2.25 -1.37 19.42
CA ALA A 56 3.66 -0.98 19.35
C ALA A 56 4.05 -0.30 18.02
N CYS A 57 3.32 -0.59 16.94
CA CYS A 57 3.53 -0.04 15.60
C CYS A 57 2.68 1.20 15.30
N ASP A 58 2.10 1.84 16.33
CA ASP A 58 1.37 3.09 16.17
C ASP A 58 2.21 4.15 15.46
N HIS A 59 1.55 4.90 14.60
CA HIS A 59 2.20 5.93 13.81
C HIS A 59 2.50 7.16 14.65
N HIS A 60 3.78 7.39 14.85
CA HIS A 60 4.30 8.56 15.56
C HIS A 60 4.65 9.69 14.58
N ILE A 61 4.18 10.89 14.88
CA ILE A 61 4.48 12.12 14.15
C ILE A 61 5.58 12.87 14.90
N GLU A 62 6.81 12.37 14.81
CA GLU A 62 7.95 13.02 15.45
C GLU A 62 8.31 14.32 14.71
N LEU A 63 8.15 15.47 15.37
CA LEU A 63 8.56 16.77 14.83
C LEU A 63 10.08 16.97 14.95
N GLU A 64 10.68 17.66 13.98
CA GLU A 64 12.11 17.96 14.01
C GLU A 64 12.43 18.95 15.15
N ARG A 65 13.32 18.55 16.09
CA ARG A 65 13.65 19.28 17.34
C ARG A 65 14.13 20.74 17.16
N SER A 66 14.43 21.15 15.93
CA SER A 66 14.92 22.49 15.57
C SER A 66 13.82 23.55 15.46
N LEU A 67 12.55 23.17 15.57
CA LEU A 67 11.44 24.12 15.54
C LEU A 67 10.79 24.21 16.92
N PRO A 68 11.06 25.28 17.70
CA PRO A 68 10.27 25.60 18.87
C PRO A 68 8.78 25.67 18.47
N PRO A 69 7.84 25.28 19.37
CA PRO A 69 6.41 25.40 19.11
C PRO A 69 5.99 26.79 18.60
N GLU A 70 6.68 27.84 19.08
CA GLU A 70 6.51 29.24 18.69
C GLU A 70 6.84 29.51 17.21
N HIS A 71 7.87 28.87 16.66
CA HIS A 71 8.26 29.02 15.25
C HIS A 71 7.31 28.27 14.30
N LEU A 72 6.64 27.24 14.79
CA LEU A 72 5.54 26.58 14.08
C LEU A 72 4.32 27.51 14.03
N SER A 73 4.12 28.41 15.00
CA SER A 73 3.04 29.41 15.00
C SER A 73 3.28 30.53 13.99
N GLU A 74 4.48 31.10 13.99
CA GLU A 74 4.84 32.21 13.11
C GLU A 74 4.85 31.84 11.62
N LYS A 75 5.21 30.60 11.30
CA LYS A 75 5.18 30.09 9.91
C LYS A 75 3.83 29.45 9.52
N GLY A 76 2.82 29.52 10.41
CA GLY A 76 1.46 29.04 10.16
C GLY A 76 1.33 27.52 10.05
N PHE A 77 2.08 26.78 10.88
CA PHE A 77 2.06 25.33 11.03
C PHE A 77 1.30 24.87 12.29
N ILE A 78 1.40 25.54 13.46
CA ILE A 78 0.65 25.23 14.71
C ILE A 78 0.53 26.49 15.59
N TRP A 79 -0.67 26.91 16.04
CA TRP A 79 -0.89 28.11 16.91
C TRP A 79 -1.17 27.70 18.37
N PRO A 80 -0.76 28.48 19.41
CA PRO A 80 -1.03 28.11 20.79
C PRO A 80 -2.49 28.46 21.15
N GLY A 81 -3.27 27.44 21.53
CA GLY A 81 -4.62 27.60 22.04
C GLY A 81 -5.58 26.50 21.60
N SER A 82 -6.26 25.93 22.58
CA SER A 82 -7.29 24.89 22.52
C SER A 82 -8.21 25.03 21.28
N SER A 83 -8.07 24.11 20.32
CA SER A 83 -8.93 23.84 19.15
C SER A 83 -9.07 24.85 17.99
N SER A 84 -8.06 25.66 17.64
CA SER A 84 -8.18 26.60 16.49
C SER A 84 -7.34 26.32 15.22
N THR A 85 -6.63 25.18 15.13
CA THR A 85 -5.63 24.97 14.06
C THR A 85 -5.74 23.59 13.41
N GLY A 86 -5.77 23.53 12.08
CA GLY A 86 -5.83 22.27 11.34
C GLY A 86 -5.55 22.46 9.85
N ALA A 87 -5.07 21.41 9.20
CA ALA A 87 -4.75 21.41 7.78
C ALA A 87 -6.00 21.68 6.91
N PRO A 88 -5.88 22.41 5.79
CA PRO A 88 -7.03 22.67 4.93
C PRO A 88 -7.49 21.39 4.23
N VAL A 89 -8.78 21.33 3.90
CA VAL A 89 -9.37 20.20 3.18
C VAL A 89 -9.66 20.55 1.72
N LEU A 90 -9.54 19.55 0.86
CA LEU A 90 -9.87 19.58 -0.55
C LEU A 90 -10.78 18.38 -0.86
N PHE A 91 -11.68 18.53 -1.83
CA PHE A 91 -12.49 17.42 -2.32
C PHE A 91 -12.07 17.02 -3.72
N VAL A 92 -11.79 15.73 -3.90
CA VAL A 92 -11.47 15.14 -5.20
C VAL A 92 -12.66 14.32 -5.68
N LYS A 93 -13.08 14.50 -6.94
CA LYS A 93 -14.15 13.69 -7.53
C LYS A 93 -13.67 12.25 -7.74
N LYS A 94 -14.45 11.30 -7.25
CA LYS A 94 -14.32 9.88 -7.56
C LYS A 94 -14.86 9.59 -8.97
N LYS A 95 -14.50 8.43 -9.50
CA LYS A 95 -15.02 7.92 -10.78
C LYS A 95 -16.53 7.64 -10.74
N ASP A 96 -17.07 7.29 -9.58
CA ASP A 96 -18.49 7.04 -9.34
C ASP A 96 -19.32 8.33 -9.13
N GLY A 97 -18.70 9.50 -9.25
CA GLY A 97 -19.33 10.80 -9.02
C GLY A 97 -19.33 11.26 -7.55
N GLY A 98 -18.94 10.41 -6.60
CA GLY A 98 -18.78 10.79 -5.20
C GLY A 98 -17.59 11.72 -4.94
N LEU A 99 -17.46 12.21 -3.71
CA LEU A 99 -16.34 13.05 -3.29
C LEU A 99 -15.39 12.28 -2.34
N HIS A 100 -14.10 12.53 -2.50
CA HIS A 100 -13.05 12.13 -1.57
C HIS A 100 -12.52 13.35 -0.83
N LEU A 101 -12.66 13.35 0.49
CA LEU A 101 -12.03 14.34 1.36
C LEU A 101 -10.51 14.07 1.39
N CYS A 102 -9.72 15.08 1.05
CA CYS A 102 -8.27 15.06 1.10
C CYS A 102 -7.79 16.19 2.01
N VAL A 103 -7.05 15.85 3.06
CA VAL A 103 -6.46 16.84 3.97
C VAL A 103 -5.05 17.18 3.48
N ASP A 104 -4.73 18.47 3.36
CA ASP A 104 -3.43 18.94 2.89
C ASP A 104 -2.39 19.00 4.02
N TYR A 105 -1.79 17.86 4.32
CA TYR A 105 -0.72 17.75 5.31
C TYR A 105 0.66 18.20 4.81
N ARG A 106 0.81 18.84 3.63
CA ARG A 106 2.13 19.23 3.10
C ARG A 106 2.97 20.02 4.11
N LYS A 107 2.30 20.91 4.84
CA LYS A 107 2.92 21.73 5.88
C LYS A 107 3.44 20.87 7.05
N LEU A 108 2.55 20.07 7.65
CA LEU A 108 2.92 19.14 8.73
C LEU A 108 4.05 18.20 8.30
N ASN A 109 3.89 17.62 7.11
CA ASN A 109 4.87 16.73 6.50
C ASN A 109 6.25 17.39 6.36
N ALA A 110 6.36 18.69 6.09
CA ALA A 110 7.65 19.35 5.95
C ALA A 110 8.45 19.38 7.25
N VAL A 111 7.77 19.38 8.40
CA VAL A 111 8.38 19.48 9.74
C VAL A 111 8.43 18.14 10.49
N THR A 112 7.80 17.08 9.95
CA THR A 112 7.90 15.71 10.48
C THR A 112 9.23 15.06 10.07
N ARG A 113 9.96 14.53 11.05
CA ARG A 113 11.15 13.71 10.83
C ARG A 113 10.82 12.52 9.95
N LYS A 114 11.63 12.28 8.91
CA LYS A 114 11.41 11.19 7.96
C LYS A 114 11.84 9.85 8.55
N ASN A 115 10.88 8.92 8.63
CA ASN A 115 11.15 7.52 8.92
C ASN A 115 11.67 6.84 7.65
N LYS A 116 12.88 6.29 7.71
CA LYS A 116 13.53 5.57 6.61
C LYS A 116 13.42 4.05 6.76
N TYR A 117 12.27 3.58 7.27
CA TYR A 117 12.01 2.14 7.36
C TYR A 117 12.25 1.48 6.00
N PRO A 118 13.04 0.39 5.93
CA PRO A 118 13.34 -0.26 4.67
C PRO A 118 12.08 -0.89 4.10
N VAL A 119 11.63 -0.38 2.95
CA VAL A 119 10.67 -1.09 2.12
C VAL A 119 11.47 -1.95 1.15
N PRO A 120 11.30 -3.28 1.18
CA PRO A 120 12.10 -4.19 0.37
C PRO A 120 11.95 -3.85 -1.13
N PRO A 121 13.06 -3.64 -1.86
CA PRO A 121 13.03 -3.46 -3.29
C PRO A 121 12.61 -4.77 -3.97
N MET A 122 11.79 -4.66 -5.02
CA MET A 122 11.26 -5.81 -5.75
C MET A 122 12.33 -6.86 -6.12
N ASN A 123 13.50 -6.40 -6.54
CA ASN A 123 14.59 -7.25 -7.02
C ASN A 123 15.11 -8.24 -5.96
N GLN A 124 14.76 -8.06 -4.68
CA GLN A 124 15.08 -9.01 -3.62
C GLN A 124 14.14 -10.23 -3.62
N PHE A 125 12.91 -10.08 -4.10
CA PHE A 125 11.92 -11.16 -4.11
C PHE A 125 12.15 -12.18 -5.25
N LEU A 126 13.01 -11.88 -6.22
CA LEU A 126 13.29 -12.75 -7.38
C LEU A 126 13.72 -14.15 -6.96
N ASN A 127 14.64 -14.23 -6.00
CA ASN A 127 15.23 -15.49 -5.56
C ASN A 127 14.30 -16.28 -4.64
N VAL A 128 13.38 -15.57 -3.97
CA VAL A 128 12.47 -16.12 -2.97
C VAL A 128 11.41 -17.03 -3.61
N PHE A 129 10.98 -16.73 -4.84
CA PHE A 129 9.93 -17.51 -5.52
C PHE A 129 10.41 -18.82 -6.16
N ASN A 130 11.72 -19.10 -6.15
CA ASN A 130 12.28 -20.20 -6.93
C ASN A 130 11.67 -21.57 -6.54
N GLY A 131 11.14 -22.28 -7.53
CA GLY A 131 10.49 -23.58 -7.36
C GLY A 131 9.05 -23.54 -6.84
N SER A 132 8.45 -22.36 -6.68
CA SER A 132 7.05 -22.22 -6.27
C SER A 132 6.13 -22.32 -7.48
N SER A 133 5.09 -23.15 -7.38
CA SER A 133 4.17 -23.46 -8.48
C SER A 133 2.79 -22.85 -8.29
N ILE A 134 2.46 -22.45 -7.06
CA ILE A 134 1.15 -21.96 -6.67
C ILE A 134 1.27 -20.69 -5.82
N PHE A 135 0.41 -19.72 -6.14
CA PHE A 135 0.42 -18.39 -5.57
C PHE A 135 -0.98 -17.98 -5.11
N SER A 136 -1.04 -17.22 -4.02
CA SER A 136 -2.26 -16.53 -3.58
C SER A 136 -1.90 -15.09 -3.21
N LYS A 137 -2.75 -14.15 -3.62
CA LYS A 137 -2.56 -12.73 -3.38
C LYS A 137 -3.70 -12.22 -2.51
N ILE A 138 -3.35 -11.74 -1.32
CA ILE A 138 -4.29 -11.17 -0.36
C ILE A 138 -4.09 -9.66 -0.33
N TYR A 139 -5.20 -8.93 -0.45
CA TYR A 139 -5.21 -7.48 -0.40
C TYR A 139 -5.91 -7.00 0.85
N LEU A 140 -5.22 -6.23 1.68
CA LEU A 140 -5.79 -5.63 2.87
C LEU A 140 -6.79 -4.52 2.51
N ARG A 141 -7.92 -4.52 3.22
CA ARG A 141 -8.95 -3.51 3.13
C ARG A 141 -8.52 -2.31 3.95
N GLY A 142 -8.50 -1.13 3.32
CA GLY A 142 -8.30 0.12 4.04
C GLY A 142 -6.95 0.23 4.74
N ALA A 143 -5.88 -0.40 4.23
CA ALA A 143 -4.54 -0.49 4.83
C ALA A 143 -4.15 0.62 5.82
N TYR A 144 -4.12 1.89 5.41
CA TYR A 144 -3.71 2.96 6.33
C TYR A 144 -4.67 3.17 7.50
N LYS A 145 -5.97 2.95 7.35
CA LYS A 145 -6.94 2.98 8.45
C LYS A 145 -6.66 1.92 9.52
N LEU A 146 -5.90 0.88 9.18
CA LEU A 146 -5.48 -0.16 10.12
C LEU A 146 -4.29 0.29 11.01
N LEU A 147 -3.80 1.51 10.84
CA LEU A 147 -2.81 2.12 11.75
C LEU A 147 -3.50 3.12 12.67
N ARG A 148 -3.20 3.00 13.97
CA ARG A 148 -3.49 4.07 14.92
C ARG A 148 -2.40 5.12 14.88
N ILE A 149 -2.78 6.34 15.21
CA ILE A 149 -1.82 7.38 15.58
C ILE A 149 -1.45 7.14 17.03
N LYS A 150 -0.20 7.37 17.36
CA LYS A 150 0.27 7.25 18.73
C LYS A 150 -0.49 8.21 19.65
N GLU A 151 -0.85 7.75 20.84
CA GLU A 151 -1.46 8.59 21.87
C GLU A 151 -0.62 9.86 22.11
N GLY A 152 -1.29 11.01 22.07
CA GLY A 152 -0.70 12.34 22.21
C GLY A 152 -0.46 13.06 20.88
N ASP A 153 -0.35 12.35 19.75
CA ASP A 153 -0.12 12.94 18.43
C ASP A 153 -1.42 13.24 17.66
N GLU A 154 -2.60 12.90 18.20
CA GLU A 154 -3.87 13.00 17.48
C GLU A 154 -4.20 14.43 17.04
N HIS A 155 -3.88 15.40 17.89
CA HIS A 155 -4.10 16.83 17.64
C HIS A 155 -3.35 17.34 16.39
N LEU A 156 -2.24 16.69 16.01
CA LEU A 156 -1.45 17.05 14.83
C LEU A 156 -2.20 16.75 13.53
N LYS A 157 -3.21 15.87 13.56
CA LYS A 157 -4.07 15.55 12.42
C LYS A 157 -5.29 16.46 12.27
N CYS A 158 -5.45 17.47 13.11
CA CYS A 158 -6.61 18.33 13.02
C CYS A 158 -6.71 18.94 11.61
N PHE A 159 -7.92 19.01 11.07
CA PHE A 159 -8.20 19.63 9.78
C PHE A 159 -9.34 20.64 9.90
N ARG A 160 -9.30 21.66 9.04
CA ARG A 160 -10.26 22.77 9.06
C ARG A 160 -11.16 22.74 7.85
N THR A 161 -12.44 22.92 8.12
CA THR A 161 -13.47 23.17 7.12
C THR A 161 -14.11 24.53 7.38
N LYS A 162 -15.01 24.97 6.50
CA LYS A 162 -15.81 26.18 6.73
C LYS A 162 -16.77 26.09 7.93
N TYR A 163 -16.99 24.89 8.47
CA TYR A 163 -17.91 24.64 9.59
C TYR A 163 -17.20 24.40 10.92
N GLY A 164 -15.88 24.31 10.94
CA GLY A 164 -15.11 24.06 12.16
C GLY A 164 -13.84 23.26 11.94
N SER A 165 -13.18 22.97 13.05
CA SER A 165 -11.99 22.13 13.15
C SER A 165 -12.42 20.72 13.58
N TYR A 166 -11.84 19.71 12.95
CA TYR A 166 -12.17 18.31 13.21
C TYR A 166 -10.90 17.48 13.30
N GLU A 167 -10.91 16.46 14.15
CA GLU A 167 -9.84 15.49 14.27
C GLU A 167 -10.33 14.14 13.72
N SER A 168 -9.53 13.51 12.87
CA SER A 168 -9.85 12.17 12.38
C SER A 168 -9.46 11.13 13.43
N LEU A 169 -10.38 10.24 13.79
CA LEU A 169 -10.09 9.11 14.67
C LEU A 169 -9.15 8.10 13.99
N ASP A 170 -9.32 7.90 12.69
CA ASP A 170 -8.50 7.01 11.88
C ASP A 170 -7.21 7.71 11.43
N MET A 171 -6.29 6.93 10.86
CA MET A 171 -5.18 7.46 10.07
C MET A 171 -5.70 8.08 8.76
N PRO A 172 -5.51 9.40 8.54
CA PRO A 172 -5.87 10.05 7.30
C PRO A 172 -4.80 9.80 6.23
N PHE A 173 -5.23 9.79 4.97
CA PHE A 173 -4.30 9.77 3.85
C PHE A 173 -3.47 11.07 3.81
N GLY A 174 -2.23 10.95 3.33
CA GLY A 174 -1.37 12.10 3.05
C GLY A 174 -0.33 12.42 4.11
N LEU A 175 -0.33 11.76 5.27
CA LEU A 175 0.74 11.87 6.26
C LEU A 175 2.03 11.20 5.76
N THR A 176 3.16 11.86 5.99
CA THR A 176 4.48 11.26 5.73
C THR A 176 4.70 10.09 6.70
N ASN A 177 5.53 9.11 6.31
CA ASN A 177 5.86 7.92 7.10
C ASN A 177 4.70 6.92 7.29
N ALA A 178 3.47 7.21 6.89
CA ALA A 178 2.37 6.24 6.97
C ALA A 178 2.69 4.92 6.22
N PRO A 179 3.26 4.94 4.99
CA PRO A 179 3.71 3.71 4.32
C PRO A 179 4.81 2.97 5.08
N ALA A 180 5.77 3.69 5.66
CA ALA A 180 6.86 3.10 6.44
C ALA A 180 6.34 2.45 7.73
N SER A 181 5.40 3.10 8.42
CA SER A 181 4.78 2.58 9.64
C SER A 181 3.93 1.37 9.33
N PHE A 182 3.22 1.39 8.20
CA PHE A 182 2.42 0.25 7.74
C PHE A 182 3.30 -0.94 7.39
N GLN A 183 4.40 -0.71 6.67
CA GLN A 183 5.36 -1.76 6.35
C GLN A 183 5.98 -2.36 7.63
N ASN A 184 6.26 -1.53 8.64
CA ASN A 184 6.74 -2.01 9.92
C ASN A 184 5.72 -2.92 10.62
N LEU A 185 4.45 -2.49 10.71
CA LEU A 185 3.36 -3.29 11.28
C LEU A 185 3.23 -4.66 10.61
N VAL A 186 3.17 -4.69 9.27
CA VAL A 186 3.00 -5.96 8.57
C VAL A 186 4.25 -6.85 8.65
N ASN A 187 5.44 -6.26 8.68
CA ASN A 187 6.67 -7.02 8.89
C ASN A 187 6.74 -7.62 10.30
N ASP A 188 6.26 -6.91 11.31
CA ASP A 188 6.17 -7.42 12.69
C ASP A 188 5.21 -8.61 12.79
N ILE A 189 4.04 -8.51 12.16
CA ILE A 189 3.01 -9.58 12.17
C ILE A 189 3.47 -10.84 11.43
N PHE A 190 4.20 -10.69 10.33
CA PHE A 190 4.60 -11.78 9.43
C PHE A 190 6.10 -12.08 9.45
N GLN A 191 6.83 -11.61 10.48
CA GLN A 191 8.30 -11.66 10.51
C GLN A 191 8.87 -13.07 10.27
N ASP A 192 8.20 -14.09 10.80
CA ASP A 192 8.58 -15.50 10.68
C ASP A 192 8.20 -16.15 9.34
N LEU A 193 7.36 -15.48 8.54
CA LEU A 193 6.84 -16.00 7.27
C LEU A 193 7.45 -15.28 6.05
N VAL A 194 7.85 -14.02 6.25
CA VAL A 194 8.49 -13.19 5.21
C VAL A 194 9.77 -13.86 4.73
N ASP A 195 9.97 -13.86 3.41
CA ASP A 195 11.10 -14.49 2.71
C ASP A 195 11.16 -16.02 2.81
N VAL A 196 10.22 -16.67 3.52
CA VAL A 196 10.08 -18.13 3.56
C VAL A 196 9.00 -18.60 2.59
N TYR A 197 7.76 -18.11 2.77
CA TYR A 197 6.62 -18.42 1.91
C TYR A 197 5.65 -17.24 1.74
N VAL A 198 6.01 -16.08 2.29
CA VAL A 198 5.24 -14.83 2.20
C VAL A 198 6.15 -13.69 1.72
N VAL A 199 5.62 -12.85 0.85
CA VAL A 199 6.17 -11.53 0.52
C VAL A 199 5.12 -10.49 0.84
N VAL A 200 5.51 -9.45 1.60
CA VAL A 200 4.59 -8.36 1.95
C VAL A 200 5.12 -7.04 1.45
N TYR A 201 4.26 -6.31 0.74
CA TYR A 201 4.51 -4.94 0.32
C TYR A 201 3.28 -4.10 0.58
N LEU A 202 3.38 -3.22 1.58
CA LEU A 202 2.27 -2.43 2.07
C LEU A 202 1.02 -3.32 2.25
N ASP A 203 -0.08 -2.98 1.58
CA ASP A 203 -1.38 -3.64 1.66
C ASP A 203 -1.47 -4.97 0.90
N LYS A 204 -0.40 -5.42 0.25
CA LYS A 204 -0.39 -6.59 -0.63
C LYS A 204 0.46 -7.70 -0.03
N ILE A 205 -0.19 -8.80 0.30
CA ILE A 205 0.46 -10.02 0.78
C ILE A 205 0.44 -11.03 -0.37
N LEU A 206 1.59 -11.57 -0.71
CA LEU A 206 1.75 -12.65 -1.67
C LEU A 206 2.21 -13.89 -0.92
N VAL A 207 1.44 -14.97 -1.02
CA VAL A 207 1.78 -16.28 -0.48
C VAL A 207 2.20 -17.17 -1.65
N PHE A 208 3.26 -17.95 -1.49
CA PHE A 208 3.78 -18.85 -2.51
C PHE A 208 4.15 -20.20 -1.90
N SER A 209 3.92 -21.29 -2.63
CA SER A 209 4.24 -22.65 -2.19
C SER A 209 4.63 -23.55 -3.35
N LYS A 210 5.18 -24.73 -3.06
CA LYS A 210 5.57 -25.74 -4.06
C LYS A 210 4.45 -26.73 -4.37
N SER A 211 3.58 -26.98 -3.39
CA SER A 211 2.42 -27.87 -3.51
C SER A 211 1.15 -27.24 -2.98
N GLU A 212 0.00 -27.71 -3.46
CA GLU A 212 -1.31 -27.23 -3.02
C GLU A 212 -1.57 -27.49 -1.53
N ARG A 213 -1.12 -28.65 -1.01
CA ARG A 213 -1.28 -29.00 0.41
C ARG A 213 -0.55 -28.01 1.32
N GLU A 214 0.71 -27.72 1.03
CA GLU A 214 1.47 -26.69 1.75
C GLU A 214 0.80 -25.32 1.59
N HIS A 215 0.27 -25.01 0.41
CA HIS A 215 -0.34 -23.72 0.14
C HIS A 215 -1.58 -23.46 1.00
N VAL A 216 -2.43 -24.48 1.19
CA VAL A 216 -3.58 -24.36 2.09
C VAL A 216 -3.12 -24.04 3.52
N THR A 217 -2.06 -24.68 4.00
CA THR A 217 -1.49 -24.41 5.33
C THR A 217 -0.91 -23.00 5.43
N HIS A 218 -0.14 -22.56 4.42
CA HIS A 218 0.48 -21.23 4.39
C HIS A 218 -0.58 -20.12 4.36
N VAL A 219 -1.57 -20.21 3.47
CA VAL A 219 -2.65 -19.23 3.37
C VAL A 219 -3.49 -19.21 4.65
N SER A 220 -3.80 -20.38 5.22
CA SER A 220 -4.53 -20.46 6.50
C SER A 220 -3.77 -19.77 7.64
N THR A 221 -2.45 -19.92 7.68
CA THR A 221 -1.60 -19.26 8.68
C THR A 221 -1.65 -17.75 8.51
N VAL A 222 -1.57 -17.26 7.27
CA VAL A 222 -1.69 -15.82 6.97
C VAL A 222 -3.06 -15.29 7.38
N LEU A 223 -4.16 -15.95 7.00
CA LEU A 223 -5.51 -15.52 7.37
C LEU A 223 -5.73 -15.54 8.89
N SER A 224 -5.18 -16.55 9.59
CA SER A 224 -5.23 -16.62 11.06
C SER A 224 -4.49 -15.46 11.72
N ARG A 225 -3.30 -15.08 11.22
CA ARG A 225 -2.55 -13.91 11.70
C ARG A 225 -3.30 -12.60 11.42
N LEU A 226 -3.96 -12.47 10.26
CA LEU A 226 -4.80 -11.33 9.96
C LEU A 226 -5.97 -11.20 10.94
N ARG A 227 -6.69 -12.31 11.20
CA ARG A 227 -7.75 -12.39 12.21
C ARG A 227 -7.26 -11.97 13.59
N ALA A 228 -6.13 -12.52 14.06
CA ALA A 228 -5.57 -12.25 15.38
C ALA A 228 -5.16 -10.77 15.57
N ASN A 229 -4.84 -10.05 14.48
CA ASN A 229 -4.41 -8.66 14.51
C ASN A 229 -5.50 -7.68 14.03
N ASN A 230 -6.75 -8.13 13.88
CA ASN A 230 -7.86 -7.31 13.39
C ASN A 230 -7.57 -6.62 12.04
N LEU A 231 -6.86 -7.31 11.15
CA LEU A 231 -6.60 -6.87 9.78
C LEU A 231 -7.57 -7.58 8.84
N PHE A 232 -8.23 -6.80 7.99
CA PHE A 232 -9.27 -7.33 7.10
C PHE A 232 -8.83 -7.30 5.64
N ALA A 233 -9.26 -8.27 4.85
CA ALA A 233 -8.95 -8.40 3.44
C ALA A 233 -10.15 -8.00 2.56
N LYS A 234 -9.86 -7.53 1.34
CA LYS A 234 -10.88 -7.24 0.33
C LYS A 234 -10.98 -8.42 -0.64
N ALA A 235 -11.94 -9.32 -0.40
CA ALA A 235 -12.14 -10.54 -1.20
C ALA A 235 -12.13 -10.27 -2.71
N SER A 236 -12.84 -9.25 -3.18
CA SER A 236 -12.93 -8.90 -4.61
C SER A 236 -11.61 -8.54 -5.30
N LYS A 237 -10.52 -8.34 -4.54
CA LYS A 237 -9.17 -8.08 -5.06
C LYS A 237 -8.22 -9.25 -4.83
N CYS A 238 -8.61 -10.22 -4.01
CA CYS A 238 -7.79 -11.36 -3.68
C CYS A 238 -7.81 -12.38 -4.82
N LEU A 239 -6.73 -13.15 -4.93
CA LEU A 239 -6.60 -14.28 -5.84
C LEU A 239 -6.09 -15.46 -5.03
N PHE A 240 -6.64 -16.65 -5.28
CA PHE A 240 -6.26 -17.85 -4.55
C PHE A 240 -5.88 -18.98 -5.52
N HIS A 241 -4.87 -19.77 -5.15
CA HIS A 241 -4.46 -20.98 -5.88
C HIS A 241 -4.19 -20.78 -7.38
N VAL A 242 -3.52 -19.69 -7.76
CA VAL A 242 -3.18 -19.42 -9.16
C VAL A 242 -1.75 -19.87 -9.48
N SER A 243 -1.52 -20.33 -10.71
CA SER A 243 -0.18 -20.71 -11.20
C SER A 243 0.68 -19.52 -11.64
N SER A 244 0.03 -18.38 -11.88
CA SER A 244 0.67 -17.12 -12.25
C SER A 244 -0.09 -15.93 -11.67
N VAL A 245 0.63 -14.92 -11.18
CA VAL A 245 0.03 -13.75 -10.55
C VAL A 245 0.81 -12.48 -10.83
N GLU A 246 0.09 -11.40 -11.10
CA GLU A 246 0.70 -10.06 -11.14
C GLU A 246 0.98 -9.59 -9.71
N TYR A 247 2.22 -9.25 -9.38
CA TYR A 247 2.62 -8.64 -8.12
C TYR A 247 3.59 -7.50 -8.39
N LEU A 248 3.25 -6.29 -7.90
CA LEU A 248 4.10 -5.08 -8.00
C LEU A 248 4.70 -4.80 -9.40
N HIS A 249 3.88 -4.97 -10.45
CA HIS A 249 4.26 -4.78 -11.87
C HIS A 249 5.09 -5.91 -12.50
N TYR A 250 5.18 -7.05 -11.83
CA TYR A 250 5.78 -8.27 -12.36
C TYR A 250 4.71 -9.36 -12.43
N VAL A 251 4.85 -10.25 -13.39
CA VAL A 251 4.10 -11.49 -13.47
C VAL A 251 4.99 -12.59 -12.91
N VAL A 252 4.58 -13.14 -11.76
CA VAL A 252 5.24 -14.24 -11.06
C VAL A 252 4.61 -15.55 -11.52
N SER A 253 5.43 -16.52 -11.93
CA SER A 253 5.02 -17.86 -12.33
C SER A 253 6.11 -18.87 -11.96
N PHE A 254 5.82 -20.18 -12.08
CA PHE A 254 6.78 -21.25 -11.78
C PHE A 254 8.13 -21.10 -12.50
N GLU A 255 8.09 -20.81 -13.81
CA GLU A 255 9.30 -20.79 -14.65
C GLU A 255 9.87 -19.40 -14.85
N SER A 256 9.11 -18.35 -14.52
CA SER A 256 9.52 -17.00 -14.89
C SER A 256 8.98 -15.92 -13.96
N LEU A 257 9.84 -14.95 -13.69
CA LEU A 257 9.42 -13.64 -13.27
C LEU A 257 9.66 -12.66 -14.43
N LYS A 258 8.58 -12.13 -14.98
CA LYS A 258 8.65 -11.18 -16.10
C LYS A 258 8.05 -9.85 -15.69
N MET A 259 8.59 -8.75 -16.21
CA MET A 259 7.93 -7.46 -16.07
C MET A 259 6.59 -7.50 -16.82
N ASP A 260 5.56 -6.89 -16.25
CA ASP A 260 4.26 -6.75 -16.89
C ASP A 260 4.42 -6.01 -18.22
N GLN A 261 4.12 -6.72 -19.31
CA GLN A 261 4.28 -6.21 -20.66
C GLN A 261 3.40 -4.99 -20.91
N ALA A 262 2.22 -4.89 -20.28
CA ALA A 262 1.38 -3.70 -20.42
C ALA A 262 2.09 -2.44 -19.88
N LYS A 263 2.84 -2.58 -18.78
CA LYS A 263 3.65 -1.49 -18.20
C LYS A 263 4.85 -1.16 -19.06
N VAL A 264 5.53 -2.17 -19.59
CA VAL A 264 6.63 -1.97 -20.55
C VAL A 264 6.13 -1.19 -21.77
N HIS A 265 5.00 -1.60 -22.36
CA HIS A 265 4.40 -0.91 -23.50
C HIS A 265 3.99 0.52 -23.15
N GLN A 266 3.43 0.77 -21.97
CA GLN A 266 3.11 2.13 -21.51
C GLN A 266 4.36 3.04 -21.43
N ILE A 267 5.49 2.50 -20.98
CA ILE A 267 6.76 3.25 -20.91
C ILE A 267 7.35 3.46 -22.31
N LEU A 268 7.35 2.43 -23.16
CA LEU A 268 7.89 2.52 -24.51
C LEU A 268 7.11 3.49 -25.41
N ASN A 269 5.78 3.46 -25.29
CA ASN A 269 4.86 4.32 -26.02
C ASN A 269 4.59 5.65 -25.31
N TRP A 270 5.33 5.95 -24.25
CA TRP A 270 5.25 7.24 -23.59
C TRP A 270 5.72 8.33 -24.55
N HIS A 271 4.78 9.04 -25.16
CA HIS A 271 5.07 10.20 -25.98
C HIS A 271 5.52 11.36 -25.08
N LEU A 272 6.69 11.93 -25.37
CA LEU A 272 7.07 13.24 -24.86
C LEU A 272 6.10 14.27 -25.45
N GLN A 273 4.99 14.54 -24.76
CA GLN A 273 4.34 15.82 -24.97
C GLN A 273 5.28 16.90 -24.40
N GLU A 274 5.60 17.88 -25.24
CA GLU A 274 6.46 19.02 -24.94
C GLU A 274 5.97 19.73 -23.69
N THR A 275 6.62 19.43 -22.57
CA THR A 275 6.30 19.98 -21.27
C THR A 275 7.21 21.16 -20.97
N SER A 276 7.15 22.19 -21.82
CA SER A 276 7.63 23.52 -21.45
C SER A 276 6.69 24.23 -20.47
N ARG A 277 5.49 23.68 -20.18
CA ARG A 277 4.51 24.25 -19.23
C ARG A 277 4.23 23.41 -17.98
N LEU A 278 4.64 22.13 -17.91
CA LEU A 278 4.37 21.28 -16.73
C LEU A 278 5.53 21.21 -15.72
N PHE A 279 6.66 21.86 -15.96
CA PHE A 279 7.77 21.87 -15.00
C PHE A 279 7.50 22.67 -13.71
N ASN A 280 6.42 23.49 -13.67
CA ASN A 280 6.03 24.24 -12.47
C ASN A 280 4.73 23.77 -11.79
N HIS A 281 3.94 22.89 -12.43
CA HIS A 281 2.69 22.40 -11.85
C HIS A 281 2.39 20.96 -12.29
N SER A 282 3.16 20.01 -11.75
CA SER A 282 2.74 18.60 -11.74
C SER A 282 3.20 17.94 -10.45
N TRP A 283 2.24 17.78 -9.55
CA TRP A 283 2.35 17.25 -8.20
C TRP A 283 1.93 15.78 -8.21
N ALA A 284 2.78 14.87 -8.68
CA ALA A 284 2.68 13.44 -8.36
C ALA A 284 3.96 12.70 -8.74
N LEU A 285 4.49 11.91 -7.79
CA LEU A 285 5.68 11.05 -7.84
C LEU A 285 7.03 11.73 -7.57
N PRO A 286 7.45 11.86 -6.29
CA PRO A 286 8.82 12.26 -5.93
C PRO A 286 9.89 11.22 -6.31
N THR A 287 9.50 10.00 -6.68
CA THR A 287 10.43 8.88 -6.90
C THR A 287 10.85 8.71 -8.36
N SER A 288 10.06 9.10 -9.36
CA SER A 288 10.46 8.91 -10.77
C SER A 288 11.40 10.02 -11.27
N THR A 289 11.20 11.26 -10.81
CA THR A 289 11.98 12.43 -11.24
C THR A 289 13.40 12.44 -10.66
N ALA A 290 13.57 12.02 -9.40
CA ALA A 290 14.90 11.92 -8.76
C ALA A 290 15.72 10.71 -9.25
N VAL A 291 15.07 9.62 -9.65
CA VAL A 291 15.73 8.44 -10.23
C VAL A 291 16.20 8.74 -11.66
N LEU A 292 15.37 9.42 -12.47
CA LEU A 292 15.76 9.85 -13.81
C LEU A 292 16.88 10.90 -13.79
N SER A 293 16.88 11.86 -12.85
CA SER A 293 17.99 12.84 -12.76
C SER A 293 19.31 12.18 -12.35
N ARG A 294 19.29 11.18 -11.47
CA ARG A 294 20.48 10.40 -11.07
C ARG A 294 20.99 9.47 -12.17
N ILE A 295 20.10 8.90 -13.00
CA ILE A 295 20.50 8.07 -14.16
C ILE A 295 21.13 8.95 -15.25
N ILE A 296 20.59 10.15 -15.49
CA ILE A 296 21.16 11.13 -16.43
C ILE A 296 22.53 11.64 -15.95
N GLN A 297 22.70 11.90 -14.65
CA GLN A 297 24.00 12.34 -14.10
C GLN A 297 25.06 11.24 -14.05
N ARG A 298 24.71 9.98 -13.76
CA ARG A 298 25.67 8.87 -13.71
C ARG A 298 26.13 8.38 -15.10
N GLY A 299 25.36 8.66 -16.16
CA GLY A 299 25.73 8.36 -17.55
C GLY A 299 26.71 9.36 -18.17
N SER A 300 27.05 10.45 -17.47
CA SER A 300 28.02 11.45 -17.92
C SER A 300 29.32 11.28 -17.15
N VAL A 301 30.19 10.37 -17.60
CA VAL A 301 31.60 10.35 -17.19
C VAL A 301 32.46 10.43 -18.44
N ASN A 302 33.20 11.54 -18.51
CA ASN A 302 34.40 11.82 -19.30
C ASN A 302 34.29 11.89 -20.83
N SER A 303 33.95 13.08 -21.36
CA SER A 303 34.69 13.70 -22.47
C SER A 303 34.32 15.19 -22.60
N PRO A 304 35.29 16.11 -22.81
CA PRO A 304 35.00 17.50 -23.10
C PRO A 304 34.69 17.61 -24.61
N VAL A 305 33.60 18.28 -25.02
CA VAL A 305 33.48 19.01 -26.30
C VAL A 305 32.07 19.62 -26.42
N SER A 306 32.07 20.96 -26.56
CA SER A 306 31.22 21.83 -27.38
C SER A 306 29.78 21.40 -27.72
N SER A 307 28.83 22.13 -27.15
CA SER A 307 27.60 22.67 -27.78
C SER A 307 27.11 22.02 -29.09
N ARG A 308 26.74 20.74 -29.07
CA ARG A 308 25.71 20.16 -29.96
C ARG A 308 24.91 19.12 -29.19
N LYS A 309 23.58 19.29 -29.19
CA LYS A 309 22.61 18.37 -28.59
C LYS A 309 22.71 16.99 -29.25
N ILE A 310 23.41 16.05 -28.63
CA ILE A 310 23.31 14.61 -28.96
C ILE A 310 22.08 14.06 -28.23
N PRO A 311 21.15 13.36 -28.89
CA PRO A 311 19.99 12.81 -28.22
C PRO A 311 20.41 11.63 -27.34
N VAL A 312 20.39 11.81 -26.03
CA VAL A 312 20.75 10.80 -25.00
C VAL A 312 19.70 9.66 -24.91
N PHE A 313 18.49 9.88 -25.43
CA PHE A 313 17.33 9.00 -25.23
C PHE A 313 17.23 7.74 -26.12
N PRO A 314 17.61 7.74 -27.42
CA PRO A 314 17.61 6.53 -28.25
C PRO A 314 18.53 5.44 -27.68
N SER A 315 19.65 5.83 -27.06
CA SER A 315 20.59 4.92 -26.40
C SER A 315 20.03 4.36 -25.09
N MET A 316 19.24 5.14 -24.33
CA MET A 316 18.52 4.64 -23.14
C MET A 316 17.41 3.66 -23.49
N ARG A 317 16.71 3.83 -24.62
CA ARG A 317 15.71 2.85 -25.10
C ARG A 317 16.34 1.48 -25.40
N LYS A 318 17.53 1.45 -26.01
CA LYS A 318 18.27 0.20 -26.25
C LYS A 318 18.72 -0.48 -24.94
N LEU A 319 19.18 0.30 -23.95
CA LEU A 319 19.54 -0.22 -22.63
C LEU A 319 18.34 -0.83 -21.88
N LEU A 320 17.17 -0.18 -21.90
CA LEU A 320 15.94 -0.70 -21.30
C LEU A 320 15.46 -2.01 -21.95
N VAL A 321 15.56 -2.13 -23.28
CA VAL A 321 15.22 -3.37 -24.02
C VAL A 321 16.16 -4.53 -23.67
N THR A 322 17.40 -4.24 -23.28
CA THR A 322 18.38 -5.29 -22.92
C THR A 322 18.12 -5.82 -21.50
N PHE A 323 17.58 -5.00 -20.60
CA PHE A 323 17.17 -5.40 -19.24
C PHE A 323 15.82 -6.12 -19.17
N THR A 324 14.94 -5.97 -20.18
CA THR A 324 13.64 -6.65 -20.22
C THR A 324 13.67 -8.09 -20.75
N ASN A 325 14.82 -8.53 -21.29
CA ASN A 325 14.99 -9.85 -21.91
C ASN A 325 15.88 -10.81 -21.07
N LEU A 326 16.14 -10.50 -19.80
CA LEU A 326 16.85 -11.36 -18.85
C LEU A 326 15.90 -11.98 -17.82
#